data_AF-A0A1Q3ZMV8-F1
#
_entry.id   AF-A0A1Q3ZMV8-F1
#
_cell.length_a   1.000
_cell.length_b   1.000
_cell.length_c   1.000
_cell.angle_alpha   90.00
_cell.angle_beta   90.00
_cell.angle_gamma   90.00
#
_symmetry.space_group_name_H-M   'P 1'
#
loop_
_entity.id
_entity.type
_entity.pdbx_description
1 polymer ?
#
loop_
_entity_poly.entity_id
_entity_poly.type
_entity_poly.pdbx_seq_one_letter_code
_entity_poly.pdbx_strand_id
1 'polypeptide(L)'
;MRENSNEQSDRIVIYLNEDLSGSSLGLDEGDSWVIMNDKTGQTLLGTGESIYQNSFSAPGSYMIRFTHTDACGHEHGQESKIIKLTVLPYKITFLFKEATFSKPLEGNTFFNNEIVSVPFVLERFSSSNTEIPDFSILAAGIGAEMKGVSKPGQSFKAGRNNYEFTLTGSLKPDTYIRLDFIDQTNNIVQPFYYPLKIK
;
A
#
# COMPACT_ATOMS: atom_id res chain seq x y z
N MET A 1 7.54 -35.83 18.33
CA MET A 1 6.52 -35.05 17.60
C MET A 1 7.10 -33.66 17.44
N ARG A 2 7.55 -33.31 16.24
CA ARG A 2 8.07 -31.96 15.94
C ARG A 2 6.86 -31.03 15.81
N GLU A 3 6.93 -29.91 16.52
CA GLU A 3 5.91 -28.87 16.51
C GLU A 3 5.77 -28.32 15.08
N ASN A 4 4.52 -28.19 14.64
CA ASN A 4 4.16 -27.44 13.45
C ASN A 4 4.54 -25.97 13.69
N SER A 5 5.68 -25.54 13.16
CA SER A 5 5.91 -24.12 12.94
C SER A 5 4.87 -23.67 11.93
N ASN A 6 3.92 -22.88 12.42
CA ASN A 6 2.97 -22.14 11.61
C ASN A 6 3.82 -21.24 10.68
N GLU A 7 4.12 -21.69 9.47
CA GLU A 7 4.67 -20.84 8.40
C GLU A 7 3.58 -19.83 8.08
N GLN A 8 3.55 -18.74 8.84
CA GLN A 8 2.81 -17.55 8.45
C GLN A 8 3.52 -17.02 7.21
N SER A 9 3.09 -17.49 6.02
CA SER A 9 3.63 -16.98 4.77
C SER A 9 3.37 -15.48 4.75
N ASP A 10 4.43 -14.68 4.80
CA ASP A 10 4.33 -13.23 4.63
C ASP A 10 3.56 -12.95 3.33
N ARG A 11 2.58 -12.07 3.40
CA ARG A 11 1.79 -11.65 2.25
C ARG A 11 2.08 -10.19 1.95
N ILE A 12 2.40 -9.91 0.70
CA ILE A 12 2.58 -8.57 0.17
C ILE A 12 1.46 -8.31 -0.84
N VAL A 13 0.91 -7.11 -0.80
CA VAL A 13 -0.04 -6.62 -1.80
C VAL A 13 0.48 -5.30 -2.34
N ILE A 14 0.60 -5.18 -3.66
CA ILE A 14 1.03 -3.96 -4.34
C ILE A 14 0.06 -3.60 -5.45
N TYR A 15 0.08 -2.33 -5.86
CA TYR A 15 -0.67 -1.91 -7.05
C TYR A 15 0.01 -2.39 -8.34
N LEU A 16 -0.76 -2.31 -9.43
CA LEU A 16 -0.26 -2.52 -10.78
C LEU A 16 0.96 -1.61 -11.07
N ASN A 17 1.97 -2.16 -11.75
CA ASN A 17 3.20 -1.46 -12.14
C ASN A 17 4.03 -0.93 -10.97
N GLU A 18 3.78 -1.36 -9.73
CA GLU A 18 4.67 -1.09 -8.62
C GLU A 18 5.79 -2.13 -8.54
N ASP A 19 6.83 -1.77 -7.80
CA ASP A 19 7.92 -2.63 -7.42
C ASP A 19 7.82 -3.01 -5.94
N LEU A 20 8.84 -3.69 -5.41
CA LEU A 20 8.87 -4.14 -4.02
C LEU A 20 9.67 -3.22 -3.09
N SER A 21 10.09 -2.03 -3.55
CA SER A 21 10.98 -1.13 -2.78
C SER A 21 10.42 -0.68 -1.43
N GLY A 22 9.09 -0.67 -1.28
CA GLY A 22 8.41 -0.40 0.00
C GLY A 22 8.31 -1.60 0.94
N SER A 23 8.79 -2.78 0.53
CA SER A 23 8.71 -4.02 1.31
C SER A 23 10.03 -4.33 2.00
N SER A 24 9.99 -4.70 3.27
CA SER A 24 11.17 -5.21 3.99
C SER A 24 11.22 -6.73 3.85
N LEU A 25 12.01 -7.24 2.91
CA LEU A 25 12.08 -8.69 2.65
C LEU A 25 13.13 -9.39 3.52
N GLY A 26 14.09 -8.65 4.07
CA GLY A 26 15.17 -9.16 4.93
C GLY A 26 16.17 -10.00 4.13
N LEU A 27 16.77 -9.38 3.10
CA LEU A 27 17.69 -10.05 2.17
C LEU A 27 19.12 -9.61 2.40
N ASP A 28 20.03 -10.57 2.34
CA ASP A 28 21.47 -10.36 2.29
C ASP A 28 21.98 -10.38 0.84
N GLU A 29 23.14 -9.77 0.59
CA GLU A 29 23.73 -9.64 -0.76
C GLU A 29 23.96 -11.00 -1.46
N GLY A 30 24.18 -12.06 -0.68
CA GLY A 30 24.38 -13.43 -1.16
C GLY A 30 23.11 -14.25 -1.39
N ASP A 31 21.94 -13.72 -1.07
CA ASP A 31 20.68 -14.44 -1.21
C ASP A 31 20.28 -14.54 -2.68
N SER A 32 19.73 -15.68 -3.08
CA SER A 32 19.08 -15.83 -4.38
C SER A 32 17.57 -15.92 -4.21
N TRP A 33 16.85 -15.47 -5.22
CA TRP A 33 15.40 -15.47 -5.20
C TRP A 33 14.81 -15.90 -6.53
N VAL A 34 13.64 -16.52 -6.44
CA VAL A 34 12.80 -16.89 -7.57
C VAL A 34 11.43 -16.27 -7.39
N ILE A 35 10.97 -15.49 -8.36
CA ILE A 35 9.58 -15.03 -8.45
C ILE A 35 8.89 -15.90 -9.49
N MET A 36 7.76 -16.50 -9.13
CA MET A 36 6.92 -17.31 -10.03
C MET A 36 5.53 -16.69 -10.14
N ASN A 37 5.05 -16.48 -11.36
CA ASN A 37 3.65 -16.14 -11.59
C ASN A 37 2.79 -17.41 -11.49
N ASP A 38 1.83 -17.44 -10.56
CA ASP A 38 1.04 -18.64 -10.25
C ASP A 38 0.17 -19.09 -11.43
N LYS A 39 -0.21 -18.16 -12.33
CA LYS A 39 -1.08 -18.44 -13.46
C LYS A 39 -0.32 -18.92 -14.69
N THR A 40 0.79 -18.27 -15.01
CA THR A 40 1.55 -18.56 -16.25
C THR A 40 2.70 -19.54 -16.03
N GLY A 41 3.12 -19.74 -14.79
CA GLY A 41 4.34 -20.48 -14.44
C GLY A 41 5.63 -19.76 -14.86
N GLN A 42 5.53 -18.53 -15.38
CA GLN A 42 6.71 -17.74 -15.74
C GLN A 42 7.53 -17.44 -14.49
N THR A 43 8.83 -17.64 -14.59
CA THR A 43 9.77 -17.40 -13.50
C THR A 43 10.72 -16.26 -13.83
N LEU A 44 11.11 -15.54 -12.79
CA LEU A 44 12.19 -14.56 -12.79
C LEU A 44 13.15 -14.92 -11.66
N LEU A 45 14.44 -14.78 -11.93
CA LEU A 45 15.53 -15.18 -11.04
C LEU A 45 16.43 -13.97 -10.80
N GLY A 46 16.98 -13.87 -9.60
CA GLY A 46 17.99 -12.87 -9.29
C GLY A 46 18.61 -13.09 -7.92
N THR A 47 19.41 -12.12 -7.49
CA THR A 47 20.14 -12.16 -6.22
C THR A 47 20.06 -10.84 -5.46
N GLY A 48 20.18 -10.91 -4.13
CA GLY A 48 20.19 -9.77 -3.21
C GLY A 48 19.08 -8.75 -3.50
N GLU A 49 19.45 -7.47 -3.43
CA GLU A 49 18.54 -6.34 -3.56
C GLU A 49 17.97 -6.12 -4.97
N SER A 50 18.45 -6.85 -5.99
CA SER A 50 17.89 -6.73 -7.35
C SER A 50 16.40 -7.09 -7.41
N ILE A 51 15.87 -7.78 -6.39
CA ILE A 51 14.44 -8.06 -6.28
C ILE A 51 13.58 -6.79 -6.30
N TYR A 52 14.08 -5.71 -5.69
CA TYR A 52 13.34 -4.45 -5.51
C TYR A 52 13.21 -3.64 -6.80
N GLN A 53 13.93 -4.03 -7.87
CA GLN A 53 13.91 -3.36 -9.17
C GLN A 53 12.86 -3.96 -10.11
N ASN A 54 12.19 -5.04 -9.70
CA ASN A 54 11.20 -5.70 -10.53
C ASN A 54 9.85 -5.00 -10.44
N SER A 55 9.39 -4.45 -11.56
CA SER A 55 8.04 -3.90 -11.69
C SER A 55 7.05 -4.95 -12.18
N PHE A 56 5.85 -5.00 -11.60
CA PHE A 56 4.85 -6.01 -11.93
C PHE A 56 3.72 -5.46 -12.80
N SER A 57 3.81 -5.66 -14.11
CA SER A 57 2.84 -5.14 -15.09
C SER A 57 1.64 -6.05 -15.36
N ALA A 58 1.68 -7.30 -14.90
CA ALA A 58 0.57 -8.24 -15.00
C ALA A 58 -0.03 -8.48 -13.61
N PRO A 59 -1.33 -8.21 -13.39
CA PRO A 59 -1.96 -8.49 -12.11
C PRO A 59 -2.14 -9.99 -11.87
N GLY A 60 -2.22 -10.36 -10.61
CA GLY A 60 -2.40 -11.74 -10.19
C GLY A 60 -1.60 -12.10 -8.94
N SER A 61 -1.52 -13.40 -8.69
CA SER A 61 -0.75 -13.96 -7.59
C SER A 61 0.61 -14.43 -8.06
N TYR A 62 1.61 -14.17 -7.24
CA TYR A 62 2.99 -14.57 -7.42
C TYR A 62 3.49 -15.20 -6.14
N MET A 63 4.42 -16.13 -6.30
CA MET A 63 5.19 -16.72 -5.21
C MET A 63 6.63 -16.25 -5.31
N ILE A 64 7.18 -15.77 -4.20
CA ILE A 64 8.59 -15.44 -4.08
C ILE A 64 9.24 -16.46 -3.16
N ARG A 65 10.28 -17.14 -3.64
CA ARG A 65 11.06 -18.08 -2.84
C ARG A 65 12.48 -17.55 -2.70
N PHE A 66 12.95 -17.48 -1.46
CA PHE A 66 14.34 -17.13 -1.15
C PHE A 66 15.17 -18.38 -0.85
N THR A 67 16.42 -18.34 -1.27
CA THR A 67 17.44 -19.34 -0.95
C THR A 67 18.65 -18.61 -0.38
N HIS A 68 18.91 -18.86 0.90
CA HIS A 68 20.06 -18.33 1.61
C HIS A 68 21.27 -19.23 1.39
N THR A 69 22.41 -18.62 1.04
CA THR A 69 23.69 -19.32 0.91
C THR A 69 24.58 -18.93 2.08
N ASP A 70 25.12 -19.90 2.81
CA ASP A 70 26.05 -19.62 3.90
C ASP A 70 27.42 -19.13 3.37
N ALA A 71 28.27 -18.64 4.28
CA ALA A 71 29.62 -18.17 3.94
C ALA A 71 30.54 -19.26 3.35
N CYS A 72 30.16 -20.53 3.46
CA CYS A 72 30.89 -21.67 2.90
C CYS A 72 30.33 -22.10 1.53
N GLY A 73 29.32 -21.41 0.99
CA GLY A 73 28.70 -21.72 -0.30
C GLY A 73 27.67 -22.86 -0.24
N HIS A 74 27.24 -23.29 0.95
CA HIS A 74 26.17 -24.27 1.08
C HIS A 74 24.81 -23.57 1.17
N GLU A 75 23.86 -24.06 0.39
CA GLU A 75 22.46 -23.66 0.55
C GLU A 75 21.93 -24.15 1.90
N HIS A 76 21.35 -23.24 2.68
CA HIS A 76 20.65 -23.60 3.91
C HIS A 76 19.31 -24.27 3.53
N GLY A 77 19.39 -25.57 3.20
CA GLY A 77 18.38 -26.32 2.45
C GLY A 77 17.02 -26.57 3.11
N GLN A 78 16.63 -25.89 4.19
CA GLN A 78 15.31 -26.09 4.83
C GLN A 78 14.63 -24.81 5.36
N GLU A 79 15.23 -23.63 5.21
CA GLU A 79 14.61 -22.35 5.63
C GLU A 79 14.35 -21.44 4.41
N SER A 80 13.78 -22.01 3.35
CA SER A 80 13.33 -21.19 2.21
C SER A 80 12.16 -20.31 2.66
N LYS A 81 12.39 -19.02 2.88
CA LYS A 81 11.28 -18.08 3.09
C LYS A 81 10.43 -18.03 1.82
N ILE A 82 9.13 -18.30 1.95
CA ILE A 82 8.15 -18.17 0.88
C ILE A 82 7.23 -16.99 1.19
N ILE A 83 7.16 -16.04 0.26
CA ILE A 83 6.28 -14.88 0.34
C ILE A 83 5.23 -14.97 -0.77
N LYS A 84 3.97 -14.71 -0.41
CA LYS A 84 2.89 -14.56 -1.39
C LYS A 84 2.76 -13.09 -1.77
N LEU A 85 2.89 -12.80 -3.05
CA LEU A 85 2.70 -11.46 -3.61
C LEU A 85 1.38 -11.41 -4.39
N THR A 86 0.54 -10.43 -4.08
CA THR A 86 -0.66 -10.09 -4.87
C THR A 86 -0.43 -8.78 -5.59
N VAL A 87 -0.52 -8.78 -6.91
CA VAL A 87 -0.47 -7.57 -7.74
C VAL A 87 -1.89 -7.22 -8.16
N LEU A 88 -2.39 -6.07 -7.69
CA LEU A 88 -3.75 -5.61 -7.96
C LEU A 88 -3.93 -5.21 -9.45
N PRO A 89 -5.13 -5.36 -10.02
CA PRO A 89 -5.41 -5.03 -11.42
C PRO A 89 -5.61 -3.53 -11.68
N TYR A 90 -5.22 -2.69 -10.74
CA TYR A 90 -5.30 -1.23 -10.81
C TYR A 90 -4.19 -0.58 -9.99
N LYS A 91 -3.97 0.71 -10.26
CA LYS A 91 -3.12 1.59 -9.46
C LYS A 91 -3.86 2.87 -9.13
N ILE A 92 -3.77 3.29 -7.88
CA ILE A 92 -4.39 4.50 -7.34
C ILE A 92 -3.26 5.42 -6.89
N THR A 93 -3.14 6.57 -7.54
CA THR A 93 -2.16 7.59 -7.16
C THR A 93 -2.89 8.85 -6.71
N PHE A 94 -2.92 9.12 -5.40
CA PHE A 94 -3.52 10.34 -4.88
C PHE A 94 -2.66 11.57 -5.18
N LEU A 95 -3.34 12.65 -5.56
CA LEU A 95 -2.75 13.95 -5.87
C LEU A 95 -2.96 14.90 -4.68
N PHE A 96 -2.40 14.53 -3.53
CA PHE A 96 -2.75 15.16 -2.24
C PHE A 96 -2.56 16.68 -2.17
N LYS A 97 -1.64 17.24 -2.95
CA LYS A 97 -1.43 18.70 -3.03
C LYS A 97 -2.64 19.45 -3.60
N GLU A 98 -3.52 18.75 -4.31
CA GLU A 98 -4.73 19.27 -4.92
C GLU A 98 -5.99 18.96 -4.09
N ALA A 99 -5.84 18.38 -2.89
CA ALA A 99 -6.95 18.09 -2.01
C ALA A 99 -7.67 19.38 -1.58
N THR A 100 -9.00 19.33 -1.59
CA THR A 100 -9.86 20.44 -1.16
C THR A 100 -10.68 20.02 0.06
N PHE A 101 -10.83 20.93 1.01
CA PHE A 101 -11.57 20.69 2.25
C PHE A 101 -12.76 21.65 2.33
N SER A 102 -13.94 21.17 2.73
CA SER A 102 -15.13 22.02 2.94
C SER A 102 -14.90 23.05 4.05
N LYS A 103 -14.01 22.74 4.99
CA LYS A 103 -13.51 23.64 6.03
C LYS A 103 -12.00 23.56 6.13
N PRO A 104 -11.31 24.68 6.40
CA PRO A 104 -9.90 24.65 6.73
C PRO A 104 -9.59 23.66 7.86
N LEU A 105 -8.43 23.00 7.78
CA LEU A 105 -7.94 22.15 8.87
C LEU A 105 -7.38 23.04 9.99
N GLU A 106 -8.26 23.47 10.87
CA GLU A 106 -7.97 24.32 12.03
C GLU A 106 -8.17 23.55 13.33
N GLY A 107 -7.33 23.88 14.32
CA GLY A 107 -7.36 23.32 15.65
C GLY A 107 -8.53 23.87 16.45
N ASN A 108 -8.83 23.21 17.58
CA ASN A 108 -9.97 23.52 18.47
C ASN A 108 -11.35 23.52 17.78
N THR A 109 -11.42 23.09 16.51
CA THR A 109 -12.65 22.87 15.78
C THR A 109 -12.97 21.39 15.79
N PHE A 110 -14.23 21.06 16.09
CA PHE A 110 -14.72 19.70 15.91
C PHE A 110 -15.31 19.56 14.50
N PHE A 111 -14.69 18.70 13.70
CA PHE A 111 -15.18 18.31 12.38
C PHE A 111 -16.30 17.30 12.57
N ASN A 112 -17.43 17.52 11.92
CA ASN A 112 -18.59 16.63 11.99
C ASN A 112 -19.11 16.36 10.57
N ASN A 113 -18.55 15.33 9.95
CA ASN A 113 -18.81 14.95 8.56
C ASN A 113 -18.43 16.04 7.54
N GLU A 114 -17.35 16.78 7.80
CA GLU A 114 -16.81 17.73 6.84
C GLU A 114 -16.23 17.01 5.63
N ILE A 115 -16.38 17.56 4.44
CA ILE A 115 -15.99 16.89 3.21
C ILE A 115 -14.54 17.22 2.89
N VAL A 116 -13.75 16.19 2.56
CA VAL A 116 -12.49 16.36 1.83
C VAL A 116 -12.64 15.66 0.47
N SER A 117 -12.26 16.36 -0.59
CA SER A 117 -12.19 15.82 -1.95
C SER A 117 -10.74 15.74 -2.37
N VAL A 118 -10.25 14.53 -2.61
CA VAL A 118 -8.86 14.27 -3.00
C VAL A 118 -8.83 13.80 -4.44
N PRO A 119 -8.23 14.58 -5.36
CA PRO A 119 -8.02 14.11 -6.72
C PRO A 119 -7.05 12.93 -6.74
N PHE A 120 -7.28 11.99 -7.65
CA PHE A 120 -6.39 10.85 -7.86
C PHE A 120 -6.41 10.40 -9.31
N VAL A 121 -5.36 9.67 -9.70
CA VAL A 121 -5.28 8.98 -10.99
C VAL A 121 -5.51 7.49 -10.77
N LEU A 122 -6.44 6.93 -11.55
CA LEU A 122 -6.76 5.52 -11.59
C LEU A 122 -6.25 4.89 -12.88
N GLU A 123 -5.25 4.02 -12.78
CA GLU A 123 -4.81 3.18 -13.89
C GLU A 123 -5.41 1.78 -13.72
N ARG A 124 -5.79 1.14 -14.83
CA ARG A 124 -6.40 -0.20 -14.82
C ARG A 124 -5.67 -1.10 -15.81
N PHE A 125 -5.47 -2.35 -15.42
CA PHE A 125 -4.98 -3.37 -16.34
C PHE A 125 -6.11 -3.76 -17.29
N SER A 126 -5.96 -3.43 -18.58
CA SER A 126 -6.99 -3.66 -19.60
C SER A 126 -8.32 -2.99 -19.25
N SER A 127 -9.44 -3.49 -19.78
CA SER A 127 -10.80 -3.02 -19.48
C SER A 127 -11.36 -3.59 -18.17
N SER A 128 -10.53 -3.83 -17.14
CA SER A 128 -11.01 -4.42 -15.89
C SER A 128 -12.02 -3.50 -15.22
N ASN A 129 -13.17 -4.05 -14.82
CA ASN A 129 -14.19 -3.36 -14.03
C ASN A 129 -14.02 -3.63 -12.54
N THR A 130 -12.82 -3.98 -12.07
CA THR A 130 -12.56 -4.26 -10.67
C THR A 130 -12.97 -3.07 -9.81
N GLU A 131 -13.75 -3.34 -8.78
CA GLU A 131 -14.21 -2.31 -7.85
C GLU A 131 -13.02 -1.70 -7.10
N ILE A 132 -13.08 -0.38 -6.92
CA ILE A 132 -12.07 0.34 -6.15
C ILE A 132 -12.45 0.21 -4.67
N PRO A 133 -11.51 -0.18 -3.80
CA PRO A 133 -11.81 -0.42 -2.41
C PRO A 133 -12.17 0.87 -1.70
N ASP A 134 -12.91 0.74 -0.60
CA ASP A 134 -13.10 1.84 0.31
C ASP A 134 -11.81 2.21 1.00
N PHE A 135 -11.61 3.51 1.20
CA PHE A 135 -10.49 4.05 1.95
C PHE A 135 -10.98 4.69 3.25
N SER A 136 -10.20 4.53 4.30
CA SER A 136 -10.31 5.35 5.50
C SER A 136 -9.16 6.33 5.59
N ILE A 137 -9.35 7.39 6.36
CA ILE A 137 -8.31 8.35 6.70
C ILE A 137 -8.06 8.26 8.20
N LEU A 138 -6.81 8.11 8.61
CA LEU A 138 -6.39 8.27 10.00
C LEU A 138 -5.40 9.43 10.11
N ALA A 139 -5.71 10.40 10.96
CA ALA A 139 -4.77 11.45 11.29
C ALA A 139 -3.76 10.95 12.32
N ALA A 140 -2.48 11.22 12.08
CA ALA A 140 -1.37 10.97 12.99
C ALA A 140 -0.65 12.29 13.31
N GLY A 141 -0.23 12.45 14.55
CA GLY A 141 0.38 13.69 15.05
C GLY A 141 -0.03 13.96 16.50
N ILE A 142 0.56 14.98 17.11
CA ILE A 142 0.26 15.35 18.50
C ILE A 142 -1.17 15.89 18.57
N GLY A 143 -2.04 15.19 19.29
CA GLY A 143 -3.44 15.61 19.48
C GLY A 143 -4.27 15.62 18.20
N ALA A 144 -3.94 14.74 17.24
CA ALA A 144 -4.76 14.49 16.07
C ALA A 144 -5.72 13.32 16.36
N GLU A 145 -7.00 13.61 16.51
CA GLU A 145 -8.06 12.61 16.75
C GLU A 145 -9.03 12.51 15.57
N MET A 146 -8.66 13.12 14.45
CA MET A 146 -9.44 13.13 13.21
C MET A 146 -9.38 11.78 12.50
N LYS A 147 -10.52 11.33 12.01
CA LYS A 147 -10.70 10.17 11.14
C LYS A 147 -11.54 10.54 9.93
N GLY A 148 -11.42 9.77 8.86
CA GLY A 148 -12.28 9.90 7.70
C GLY A 148 -12.71 8.58 7.12
N VAL A 149 -13.85 8.60 6.43
CA VAL A 149 -14.42 7.46 5.70
C VAL A 149 -14.84 7.89 4.31
N SER A 150 -14.68 7.01 3.32
CA SER A 150 -15.17 7.25 1.97
C SER A 150 -16.68 7.52 1.98
N LYS A 151 -17.12 8.47 1.15
CA LYS A 151 -18.56 8.61 0.89
C LYS A 151 -19.06 7.38 0.10
N PRO A 152 -20.24 6.83 0.44
CA PRO A 152 -20.76 5.64 -0.22
C PRO A 152 -21.18 5.91 -1.67
N GLY A 153 -21.16 4.87 -2.50
CA GLY A 153 -21.71 4.90 -3.87
C GLY A 153 -20.85 5.64 -4.89
N GLN A 154 -19.58 5.89 -4.59
CA GLN A 154 -18.65 6.48 -5.54
C GLN A 154 -18.18 5.43 -6.55
N SER A 155 -18.11 5.83 -7.82
CA SER A 155 -17.60 4.99 -8.90
C SER A 155 -16.59 5.79 -9.71
N PHE A 156 -15.54 5.09 -10.16
CA PHE A 156 -14.38 5.74 -10.76
C PHE A 156 -14.04 5.12 -12.11
N LYS A 157 -13.72 5.98 -13.07
CA LYS A 157 -13.27 5.58 -14.41
C LYS A 157 -11.75 5.57 -14.47
N ALA A 158 -11.15 4.91 -15.45
CA ALA A 158 -9.72 5.08 -15.70
C ALA A 158 -9.38 6.56 -15.97
N GLY A 159 -8.21 7.00 -15.52
CA GLY A 159 -7.76 8.37 -15.59
C GLY A 159 -8.03 9.15 -14.30
N ARG A 160 -8.19 10.47 -14.42
CA ARG A 160 -8.30 11.37 -13.28
C ARG A 160 -9.73 11.39 -12.71
N ASN A 161 -9.84 11.22 -11.40
CA ASN A 161 -11.10 11.25 -10.64
C ASN A 161 -10.91 12.06 -9.35
N ASN A 162 -12.01 12.26 -8.61
CA ASN A 162 -11.99 12.80 -7.26
C ASN A 162 -12.60 11.78 -6.31
N TYR A 163 -11.94 11.51 -5.19
CA TYR A 163 -12.46 10.67 -4.12
C TYR A 163 -12.88 11.57 -2.95
N GLU A 164 -14.16 11.52 -2.60
CA GLU A 164 -14.71 12.25 -1.46
C GLU A 164 -14.75 11.40 -0.19
N PHE A 165 -14.39 12.03 0.92
CA PHE A 165 -14.46 11.47 2.26
C PHE A 165 -15.21 12.41 3.19
N THR A 166 -15.78 11.88 4.26
CA THR A 166 -16.24 12.67 5.40
C THR A 166 -15.26 12.57 6.55
N LEU A 167 -14.91 13.71 7.14
CA LEU A 167 -13.97 13.86 8.25
C LEU A 167 -14.74 14.15 9.54
N THR A 168 -14.35 13.45 10.60
CA THR A 168 -14.90 13.63 11.95
C THR A 168 -13.79 13.58 12.99
N GLY A 169 -13.85 14.44 13.99
CA GLY A 169 -12.89 14.50 15.10
C GLY A 169 -12.30 15.88 15.29
N SER A 170 -11.14 15.95 15.92
CA SER A 170 -10.49 17.23 16.25
C SER A 170 -8.99 17.19 15.96
N LEU A 171 -8.41 18.39 15.83
CA LEU A 171 -6.98 18.60 15.69
C LEU A 171 -6.52 19.55 16.79
N LYS A 172 -5.30 19.34 17.28
CA LYS A 172 -4.65 20.27 18.19
C LYS A 172 -4.03 21.43 17.40
N PRO A 173 -4.29 22.70 17.79
CA PRO A 173 -3.60 23.84 17.18
C PRO A 173 -2.10 23.76 17.44
N ASP A 174 -1.35 24.48 16.62
CA ASP A 174 0.10 24.55 16.66
C ASP A 174 0.85 23.23 16.42
N THR A 175 0.25 22.31 15.67
CA THR A 175 0.85 20.99 15.37
C THR A 175 0.96 20.72 13.87
N TYR A 176 1.78 19.72 13.52
CA TYR A 176 1.81 19.13 12.18
C TYR A 176 1.17 17.74 12.23
N ILE A 177 0.48 17.38 11.16
CA ILE A 177 -0.21 16.11 11.04
C ILE A 177 0.15 15.38 9.75
N ARG A 178 0.02 14.06 9.79
CA ARG A 178 0.00 13.18 8.63
C ARG A 178 -1.40 12.58 8.52
N LEU A 179 -1.92 12.47 7.30
CA LEU A 179 -3.17 11.78 7.00
C LEU A 179 -2.82 10.49 6.27
N ASP A 180 -3.09 9.35 6.90
CA ASP A 180 -2.86 8.04 6.31
C ASP A 180 -4.13 7.59 5.60
N PHE A 181 -4.08 7.48 4.27
CA PHE A 181 -5.16 6.94 3.44
C PHE A 181 -4.98 5.42 3.34
N ILE A 182 -5.91 4.68 3.94
CA ILE A 182 -5.78 3.24 4.14
C ILE A 182 -6.84 2.52 3.31
N ASP A 183 -6.39 1.77 2.30
CA ASP A 183 -7.20 0.82 1.56
C ASP A 183 -7.73 -0.24 2.53
N GLN A 184 -9.05 -0.27 2.78
CA GLN A 184 -9.66 -1.16 3.77
C GLN A 184 -9.70 -2.64 3.33
N THR A 185 -9.51 -2.91 2.04
CA THR A 185 -9.54 -4.27 1.49
C THR A 185 -8.15 -4.88 1.46
N ASN A 186 -7.15 -4.09 1.07
CA ASN A 186 -5.78 -4.57 0.82
C ASN A 186 -4.78 -4.13 1.90
N ASN A 187 -5.19 -3.25 2.82
CA ASN A 187 -4.35 -2.67 3.87
C ASN A 187 -3.12 -1.91 3.34
N ILE A 188 -3.23 -1.35 2.13
CA ILE A 188 -2.21 -0.48 1.53
C ILE A 188 -2.39 0.92 2.12
N VAL A 189 -1.29 1.51 2.62
CA VAL A 189 -1.29 2.84 3.23
C VAL A 189 -0.59 3.84 2.32
N GLN A 190 -1.28 4.93 1.98
CA GLN A 190 -0.71 6.07 1.26
C GLN A 190 -0.67 7.29 2.20
N PRO A 191 0.51 7.59 2.80
CA PRO A 191 0.62 8.71 3.74
C PRO A 191 0.66 10.06 3.02
N PHE A 192 -0.06 11.03 3.57
CA PHE A 192 0.01 12.44 3.17
C PHE A 192 0.49 13.31 4.33
N TYR A 193 1.69 13.87 4.20
CA TYR A 193 2.18 14.89 5.13
C TYR A 193 1.51 16.21 4.83
N TYR A 194 0.60 16.64 5.71
CA TYR A 194 -0.09 17.92 5.52
C TYR A 194 0.94 19.05 5.64
N PRO A 195 1.08 19.90 4.61
CA PRO A 195 2.24 20.80 4.51
C PRO A 195 2.13 22.02 5.42
N LEU A 196 0.94 22.31 5.96
CA LEU A 196 0.70 23.47 6.80
C LEU A 196 0.58 23.06 8.26
N LYS A 197 1.09 23.92 9.13
CA LYS A 197 0.86 23.82 10.57
C LYS A 197 -0.62 24.08 10.84
N ILE A 198 -1.26 23.25 11.65
CA ILE A 198 -2.64 23.45 12.11
C ILE A 198 -2.67 24.73 12.94
N LYS A 199 -3.55 25.66 12.54
CA LYS A 199 -3.75 26.94 13.22
C LYS A 199 -4.72 26.81 14.38
#